data_AF-A0A9D3URP2-F1
#
_entry.id   AF-A0A9D3URP2-F1
#
_cell.length_a   1.000
_cell.length_b   1.000
_cell.length_c   1.000
_cell.angle_alpha   90.00
_cell.angle_beta   90.00
_cell.angle_gamma   90.00
#
_symmetry.space_group_name_H-M   'P 1'
#
loop_
_entity.id
_entity.type
_entity.pdbx_description
1 polymer ?
#
loop_
_entity_poly.entity_id
_entity_poly.type
_entity_poly.pdbx_seq_one_letter_code
_entity_poly.pdbx_strand_id
1 'polypeptide(L)'
;MDVERWDRSNCMSLMDHEHNILEVFRGIESKEITQAKGFLNKIEKCFSKNNKVEMKSLLTSLMSVKYKVQGNVKDYIMDLFHVTSRLKAHKIKLFEDLFLLMVLVSLPV
;
A
#
# COMPACT_ATOMS: atom_id res chain seq x y z
N MET A 1 6.53 38.95 -12.46
CA MET A 1 7.32 38.49 -11.29
C MET A 1 6.78 37.23 -10.65
N ASP A 2 5.63 37.23 -9.95
CA ASP A 2 5.21 36.03 -9.19
C ASP A 2 4.84 34.84 -10.08
N VAL A 3 4.18 35.08 -11.21
CA VAL A 3 3.82 34.04 -12.19
C VAL A 3 5.05 33.42 -12.85
N GLU A 4 6.01 34.23 -13.28
CA GLU A 4 7.26 33.74 -13.91
C GLU A 4 8.12 32.94 -12.92
N ARG A 5 8.13 33.34 -11.65
CA ARG A 5 8.86 32.64 -10.59
C ARG A 5 8.21 31.30 -10.26
N TRP A 6 6.88 31.26 -10.27
CA TRP A 6 6.10 30.02 -10.12
C TRP A 6 6.33 29.08 -11.32
N ASP A 7 6.27 29.59 -12.54
CA ASP A 7 6.48 28.79 -13.76
C ASP A 7 7.89 28.20 -13.83
N ARG A 8 8.91 28.99 -13.49
CA ARG A 8 10.29 28.50 -13.44
C ARG A 8 10.44 27.39 -12.40
N SER A 9 9.83 27.54 -11.23
CA SER A 9 9.87 26.53 -10.16
C SER A 9 9.14 25.24 -10.56
N ASN A 10 7.98 25.37 -11.21
CA ASN A 10 7.21 24.24 -11.73
C ASN A 10 7.98 23.49 -12.84
N CYS A 11 8.67 24.21 -13.73
CA CYS A 11 9.51 23.64 -14.77
C CYS A 11 10.74 22.90 -14.20
N MET A 12 11.44 23.50 -13.23
CA MET A 12 12.57 22.85 -12.55
C MET A 12 12.13 21.58 -11.80
N SER A 13 11.01 21.66 -11.09
CA SER A 13 10.44 20.49 -10.42
C SER A 13 10.13 19.38 -11.44
N LEU A 14 9.50 19.70 -12.57
CA LEU A 14 9.23 18.71 -13.61
C LEU A 14 10.51 18.03 -14.11
N MET A 15 11.55 18.79 -14.46
CA MET A 15 12.81 18.21 -14.94
C MET A 15 13.45 17.25 -13.93
N ASP A 16 13.45 17.62 -12.64
CA ASP A 16 13.97 16.76 -11.57
C ASP A 16 13.18 15.45 -11.43
N HIS A 17 11.85 15.55 -11.49
CA HIS A 17 10.97 14.40 -11.42
C HIS A 17 11.08 13.53 -12.70
N GLU A 18 11.22 14.13 -13.88
CA GLU A 18 11.41 13.43 -15.15
C GLU A 18 12.75 12.68 -15.21
N HIS A 19 13.81 13.25 -14.63
CA HIS A 19 15.11 12.61 -14.59
C HIS A 19 15.16 11.46 -13.57
N ASN A 20 14.76 11.72 -12.33
CA ASN A 20 14.99 10.78 -11.22
C ASN A 20 13.86 9.77 -11.02
N ILE A 21 12.61 10.23 -11.13
CA ILE A 21 11.44 9.44 -10.74
C ILE A 21 10.92 8.64 -11.94
N LEU A 22 10.88 9.26 -13.12
CA LEU A 22 10.41 8.62 -14.36
C LEU A 22 11.27 7.44 -14.83
N GLU A 23 12.58 7.45 -14.53
CA GLU A 23 13.46 6.31 -14.80
C GLU A 23 13.02 5.05 -14.05
N VAL A 24 12.58 5.20 -12.78
CA VAL A 24 12.02 4.11 -11.96
C VAL A 24 10.66 3.64 -12.49
N PHE A 25 9.94 4.46 -13.25
CA PHE A 25 8.59 4.19 -13.78
C PHE A 25 8.51 4.11 -15.31
N ARG A 26 9.61 3.81 -15.98
CA ARG A 26 9.75 3.82 -17.46
C ARG A 26 8.73 2.87 -18.11
N GLY A 27 7.61 3.44 -18.55
CA GLY A 27 6.41 2.73 -19.03
C GLY A 27 5.12 3.57 -18.94
N ILE A 28 5.14 4.65 -18.15
CA ILE A 28 4.07 5.68 -18.14
C ILE A 28 4.43 6.74 -19.19
N GLU A 29 3.59 6.96 -20.19
CA GLU A 29 3.81 7.98 -21.22
C GLU A 29 3.84 9.40 -20.59
N SER A 30 5.03 10.02 -20.62
CA SER A 30 5.32 11.34 -20.03
C SER A 30 4.91 12.51 -20.91
N LYS A 31 4.72 12.28 -22.22
CA LYS A 31 4.59 13.33 -23.25
C LYS A 31 3.45 14.34 -23.06
N GLU A 32 2.47 14.07 -22.21
CA GLU A 32 1.32 14.95 -21.97
C GLU A 32 1.41 15.82 -20.69
N ILE A 33 2.46 15.68 -19.89
CA ILE A 33 2.52 16.34 -18.57
C ILE A 33 3.25 17.68 -18.67
N THR A 34 2.51 18.79 -18.60
CA THR A 34 3.07 20.15 -18.67
C THR A 34 3.24 20.83 -17.32
N GLN A 35 2.76 20.19 -16.23
CA GLN A 35 2.82 20.74 -14.86
C GLN A 35 3.22 19.66 -13.84
N ALA A 36 4.02 20.03 -12.84
CA ALA A 36 4.47 19.14 -11.77
C ALA A 36 3.30 18.51 -11.01
N LYS A 37 2.20 19.26 -10.83
CA LYS A 37 0.96 18.73 -10.25
C LYS A 37 0.37 17.58 -11.09
N GLY A 38 0.40 17.70 -12.42
CA GLY A 38 -0.06 16.64 -13.33
C GLY A 38 0.81 15.39 -13.24
N PHE A 39 2.11 15.57 -13.02
CA PHE A 39 3.06 14.48 -12.76
C PHE A 39 2.69 13.71 -11.49
N LEU A 40 2.52 14.41 -10.37
CA LEU A 40 2.12 13.81 -9.10
C LEU A 40 0.80 13.05 -9.20
N ASN A 41 -0.19 13.60 -9.90
CA ASN A 41 -1.48 12.91 -10.12
C ASN A 41 -1.33 11.60 -10.93
N LYS A 42 -0.41 11.55 -11.90
CA LYS A 42 -0.14 10.31 -12.67
C LYS A 42 0.56 9.26 -11.80
N ILE A 43 1.53 9.68 -10.97
CA ILE A 43 2.15 8.81 -9.97
C ILE A 43 1.08 8.25 -9.03
N GLU A 44 0.26 9.11 -8.44
CA GLU A 44 -0.81 8.70 -7.54
C GLU A 44 -1.72 7.65 -8.19
N LYS A 45 -2.13 7.86 -9.46
CA LYS A 45 -2.93 6.88 -10.22
C LYS A 45 -2.23 5.52 -10.42
N CYS A 46 -0.92 5.51 -10.65
CA CYS A 46 -0.18 4.25 -10.78
C CYS A 46 -0.11 3.49 -9.45
N PHE A 47 0.05 4.19 -8.33
CA PHE A 47 0.03 3.58 -7.00
C PHE A 47 -1.38 3.26 -6.49
N SER A 48 -2.41 3.93 -7.00
CA SER A 48 -3.82 3.66 -6.67
C SER A 48 -4.26 2.24 -7.01
N LYS A 49 -3.62 1.61 -8.02
CA LYS A 49 -3.88 0.21 -8.42
C LYS A 49 -3.21 -0.83 -7.52
N ASN A 50 -2.35 -0.41 -6.59
CA ASN A 50 -1.62 -1.33 -5.70
C ASN A 50 -2.54 -2.05 -4.70
N ASN A 51 -3.80 -1.62 -4.57
CA ASN A 51 -4.81 -2.24 -3.72
C ASN A 51 -4.90 -3.78 -3.91
N LYS A 52 -4.79 -4.29 -5.15
CA LYS A 52 -4.78 -5.75 -5.41
C LYS A 52 -3.52 -6.46 -4.91
N VAL A 53 -2.36 -5.83 -5.02
CA VAL A 53 -1.07 -6.39 -4.59
C VAL A 53 -0.97 -6.33 -3.07
N GLU A 54 -1.38 -5.21 -2.46
CA GLU A 54 -1.49 -5.07 -1.00
C GLU A 54 -2.47 -6.09 -0.43
N MET A 55 -3.65 -6.26 -1.04
CA MET A 55 -4.62 -7.28 -0.68
C MET A 55 -4.03 -8.69 -0.76
N LYS A 56 -3.33 -9.02 -1.85
CA LYS A 56 -2.65 -10.32 -1.99
C LYS A 56 -1.59 -10.51 -0.90
N SER A 57 -0.80 -9.48 -0.61
CA SER A 57 0.21 -9.52 0.45
C SER A 57 -0.44 -9.73 1.82
N LEU A 58 -1.55 -9.06 2.12
CA LEU A 58 -2.28 -9.21 3.38
C LEU A 58 -2.86 -10.62 3.53
N LEU A 59 -3.38 -11.22 2.47
CA LEU A 59 -3.84 -12.62 2.48
C LEU A 59 -2.68 -13.59 2.73
N THR A 60 -1.54 -13.38 2.08
CA THR A 60 -0.32 -14.16 2.35
C THR A 60 0.14 -14.00 3.80
N SER A 61 0.14 -12.78 4.33
CA SER A 61 0.46 -12.50 5.73
C SER A 61 -0.50 -13.22 6.68
N LEU A 62 -1.81 -13.17 6.41
CA LEU A 62 -2.83 -13.84 7.22
C LEU A 62 -2.55 -15.35 7.34
N MET A 63 -2.26 -15.99 6.20
CA MET A 63 -1.89 -17.43 6.14
C MET A 63 -0.56 -17.75 6.83
N SER A 64 0.30 -16.75 7.03
CA SER A 64 1.63 -16.89 7.60
C SER A 64 1.69 -16.58 9.10
N VAL A 65 0.67 -15.92 9.65
CA VAL A 65 0.57 -15.65 11.10
C VAL A 65 0.41 -16.98 11.81
N LYS A 66 1.44 -17.37 12.56
CA LYS A 66 1.48 -18.62 13.34
C LYS A 66 1.69 -18.30 14.80
N TYR A 67 1.03 -19.07 15.66
CA TYR A 67 1.31 -19.02 17.08
C TYR A 67 2.74 -19.49 17.34
N LYS A 68 3.49 -18.74 18.13
CA LYS A 68 4.81 -19.15 18.61
C LYS A 68 4.59 -19.97 19.88
N VAL A 69 5.14 -21.18 19.95
CA VAL A 69 4.94 -22.11 21.09
C VAL A 69 5.28 -21.47 22.44
N GLN A 70 6.30 -20.62 22.49
CA GLN A 70 6.71 -19.86 23.68
C GLN A 70 6.20 -18.41 23.68
N GLY A 71 5.33 -18.04 22.74
CA GLY A 71 4.77 -16.70 22.59
C GLY A 71 3.52 -16.49 23.43
N ASN A 72 3.15 -15.23 23.62
CA ASN A 72 1.91 -14.86 24.30
C ASN A 72 0.71 -14.98 23.32
N VAL A 73 -0.36 -15.64 23.76
CA VAL A 73 -1.62 -15.76 23.01
C VAL A 73 -2.18 -14.39 22.64
N LYS A 74 -2.07 -13.40 23.54
CA LYS A 74 -2.55 -12.03 23.28
C LYS A 74 -1.82 -11.40 22.09
N ASP A 75 -0.50 -11.57 22.02
CA ASP A 75 0.31 -10.98 20.95
C ASP A 75 -0.03 -11.62 19.61
N TYR A 76 -0.21 -12.95 19.59
CA TYR A 76 -0.68 -13.68 18.42
C TYR A 76 -2.07 -13.22 17.94
N ILE A 77 -3.05 -13.08 18.84
CA ILE A 77 -4.38 -12.58 18.51
C ILE A 77 -4.28 -11.15 17.96
N MET A 78 -3.41 -10.32 18.53
CA MET A 78 -3.24 -8.93 18.11
C MET A 78 -2.61 -8.84 16.72
N ASP A 79 -1.61 -9.67 16.41
CA ASP A 79 -1.01 -9.79 15.08
C ASP A 79 -2.05 -10.24 14.04
N LEU A 80 -2.85 -11.26 14.37
CA LEU A 80 -3.92 -11.75 13.51
C LEU A 80 -4.98 -10.65 13.28
N PHE A 81 -5.45 -10.01 14.37
CA PHE A 81 -6.42 -8.92 14.31
C PHE A 81 -5.91 -7.75 13.45
N HIS A 82 -4.65 -7.36 13.61
CA HIS A 82 -4.05 -6.28 12.83
C HIS A 82 -4.15 -6.57 11.32
N VAL A 83 -3.79 -7.78 10.87
CA VAL A 83 -3.91 -8.17 9.46
C VAL A 83 -5.37 -8.16 8.99
N THR A 84 -6.30 -8.72 9.78
CA THR A 84 -7.73 -8.74 9.42
C THR A 84 -8.35 -7.34 9.35
N SER A 85 -7.92 -6.41 10.20
CA SER A 85 -8.39 -5.03 10.19
C SER A 85 -8.01 -4.29 8.91
N ARG A 86 -6.80 -4.56 8.40
CA ARG A 86 -6.32 -4.02 7.11
C ARG A 86 -7.04 -4.65 5.92
N LEU A 87 -7.35 -5.95 5.99
CA LEU A 87 -8.20 -6.62 4.99
C LEU A 87 -9.61 -6.01 4.96
N LYS A 88 -10.18 -5.66 6.12
CA LYS A 88 -11.48 -4.99 6.21
C LYS A 88 -11.47 -3.61 5.53
N ALA A 89 -10.37 -2.85 5.64
CA ALA A 89 -10.19 -1.59 4.90
C ALA A 89 -10.18 -1.80 3.36
N HIS A 90 -9.77 -2.99 2.92
CA HIS A 90 -9.80 -3.42 1.51
C HIS A 90 -11.13 -4.08 1.12
N LYS A 91 -12.21 -3.88 1.90
CA LYS A 91 -13.55 -4.47 1.70
C LYS A 91 -13.59 -5.99 1.78
N ILE A 92 -12.55 -6.63 2.34
CA ILE A 92 -12.57 -8.06 2.67
C ILE A 92 -12.91 -8.18 4.15
N LYS A 93 -14.15 -8.58 4.45
CA LYS A 93 -14.58 -8.85 5.82
C LYS A 93 -14.49 -10.35 6.10
N LEU A 94 -13.77 -10.72 7.14
CA LEU A 94 -13.81 -12.08 7.68
C LEU A 94 -15.00 -12.20 8.64
N PHE A 95 -15.65 -13.37 8.62
CA PHE A 95 -16.67 -13.70 9.60
C PHE A 95 -16.03 -13.87 10.98
N GLU A 96 -16.72 -13.43 12.03
CA GLU A 96 -16.24 -13.52 13.41
C GLU A 96 -15.97 -14.98 13.80
N ASP A 97 -16.85 -15.90 13.40
CA ASP A 97 -16.67 -17.34 13.61
C ASP A 97 -15.41 -17.87 12.92
N LEU A 98 -15.10 -17.40 11.71
CA LEU A 98 -13.89 -17.81 11.00
C LEU A 98 -12.62 -17.28 11.70
N PHE A 99 -12.66 -16.06 12.22
CA PHE A 99 -11.55 -15.50 13.01
C PHE A 99 -11.31 -16.30 14.29
N LEU A 100 -12.37 -16.62 15.03
CA LEU A 100 -12.30 -17.46 16.23
C LEU A 100 -11.74 -18.85 15.93
N LEU A 101 -12.22 -19.48 14.84
CA LEU A 101 -11.70 -20.77 14.38
C LEU A 101 -10.21 -20.69 14.03
N MET A 102 -9.76 -19.66 13.31
CA MET A 102 -8.34 -19.46 12.99
C MET A 102 -7.46 -19.35 14.24
N VAL A 103 -7.92 -18.64 15.27
CA VAL A 103 -7.22 -18.56 16.56
C VAL A 103 -7.16 -19.93 17.20
N LEU A 104 -8.30 -20.61 17.32
CA LEU A 104 -8.42 -21.88 18.04
C LEU A 104 -7.55 -22.98 17.42
N VAL A 105 -7.55 -23.12 16.10
CA VAL A 105 -6.77 -24.17 15.40
C VAL A 105 -5.26 -23.90 15.39
N SER A 106 -4.83 -22.68 15.68
CA SER A 106 -3.42 -22.29 15.67
C SER A 106 -2.75 -22.45 17.03
N LEU A 107 -3.53 -22.53 18.11
CA LEU A 107 -3.02 -22.73 19.45
C LEU A 107 -2.64 -24.20 19.68
N PRO A 108 -1.55 -24.49 20.42
CA PRO A 108 -1.23 -25.85 20.80
C PRO A 108 -2.35 -26.42 21.68
N VAL A 109 -2.69 -27.67 21.41
CA VAL A 109 -3.60 -28.48 22.22
C VAL A 109 -2.90 -28.94 23.49
#